data_AF-A0A0V1KHE7-F1
#
_entry.id   AF-A0A0V1KHE7-F1
#
_cell.length_a   1.000
_cell.length_b   1.000
_cell.length_c   1.000
_cell.angle_alpha   90.00
_cell.angle_beta   90.00
_cell.angle_gamma   90.00
#
_symmetry.space_group_name_H-M   'P 1'
#
loop_
_entity.id
_entity.type
_entity.pdbx_description
1 polymer ?
#
loop_
_entity_poly.entity_id
_entity_poly.type
_entity_poly.pdbx_seq_one_letter_code
_entity_poly.pdbx_strand_id
1 'polypeptide(L)' 'LMVLVNKKDGSSLFCVDYRELNEVTRKDAQLLPRIDATLDASAGAKWITTLDLASGY' A
#
# COMPACT_ATOMS: atom_id res chain seq x y z
N LEU A 1 14.10 13.21 -7.62
CA LEU A 1 13.48 14.56 -7.55
C LEU A 1 12.35 14.54 -6.51
N MET A 2 12.00 15.66 -5.86
CA MET A 2 10.82 15.73 -4.97
C MET A 2 9.63 16.35 -5.70
N VAL A 3 8.45 15.76 -5.54
CA VAL A 3 7.19 16.19 -6.15
C VAL A 3 6.22 16.60 -5.05
N LEU A 4 5.59 17.77 -5.20
CA LEU A 4 4.53 18.22 -4.30
C LEU A 4 3.17 17.81 -4.87
N VAL A 5 2.38 17.08 -4.08
CA VAL A 5 1.03 16.64 -4.45
C VAL A 5 0.01 17.25 -3.51
N ASN A 6 -1.08 17.80 -4.03
CA ASN A 6 -2.16 18.35 -3.21
C ASN A 6 -3.17 17.25 -2.87
N LYS A 7 -3.45 17.04 -1.59
CA LYS A 7 -4.50 16.15 -1.10
C LYS A 7 -5.87 16.84 -1.22
N LYS A 8 -6.93 16.02 -1.18
CA LYS A 8 -8.33 16.49 -1.24
C LYS A 8 -8.71 17.38 -0.05
N ASP A 9 -8.09 17.18 1.10
CA ASP A 9 -8.28 18.00 2.31
C ASP A 9 -7.52 19.34 2.26
N GLY A 10 -6.84 19.65 1.15
CA GLY A 10 -6.08 20.89 0.96
C GLY A 10 -4.66 20.86 1.53
N SER A 11 -4.27 19.78 2.23
CA SER A 11 -2.89 19.60 2.69
C SER A 11 -1.98 19.14 1.54
N SER A 12 -0.68 19.41 1.62
CA SER A 12 0.29 18.96 0.62
C SER A 12 1.05 17.72 1.10
N LEU A 13 1.31 16.78 0.19
CA LEU A 13 2.14 15.60 0.40
C LEU A 13 3.43 15.74 -0.41
N PHE A 14 4.57 15.54 0.26
CA PHE A 14 5.86 15.44 -0.40
C PHE A 14 6.08 13.99 -0.86
N CYS A 15 6.20 13.80 -2.18
CA CYS A 15 6.46 12.51 -2.79
C CYS A 15 7.88 12.49 -3.35
N VAL A 16 8.70 11.54 -2.91
CA VAL A 16 10.02 11.32 -3.50
C VAL A 16 9.87 10.49 -4.78
N ASP A 17 10.40 10.99 -5.88
CA ASP A 17 10.38 10.28 -7.16
C ASP A 17 11.51 9.24 -7.21
N TYR A 18 11.13 7.98 -6.97
CA TYR A 18 12.03 6.82 -6.96
C TYR A 18 12.06 6.05 -8.29
N ARG A 19 11.50 6.57 -9.40
CA ARG A 19 11.37 5.80 -10.65
C ARG A 19 12.69 5.24 -11.16
N GLU A 20 13.71 6.10 -11.32
CA GLU A 20 15.05 5.68 -11.77
C GLU A 20 15.72 4.73 -10.77
N LEU A 21 15.52 4.96 -9.45
CA LEU A 21 16.04 4.09 -8.41
C LEU A 21 15.41 2.70 -8.45
N ASN A 22 14.10 2.62 -8.69
CA ASN A 22 13.34 1.37 -8.75
C ASN A 22 13.72 0.53 -9.98
N GLU A 23 14.26 1.12 -11.04
CA GLU A 23 14.73 0.40 -12.24
C GLU A 23 16.05 -0.33 -12.00
N VAL A 24 16.95 0.25 -11.19
CA VAL A 24 18.24 -0.36 -10.84
C VAL A 24 18.17 -1.26 -9.61
N THR A 25 17.09 -1.18 -8.83
CA THR A 25 16.89 -1.97 -7.61
C THR A 25 16.32 -3.35 -7.94
N ARG A 26 16.93 -4.41 -7.38
CA ARG A 26 16.39 -5.77 -7.49
C ARG A 26 15.06 -5.86 -6.76
N LYS A 27 14.00 -6.22 -7.48
CA LYS A 27 12.68 -6.46 -6.89
C LYS A 27 12.69 -7.72 -6.05
N ASP A 28 12.37 -7.59 -4.78
CA ASP A 28 12.04 -8.71 -3.89
C ASP A 28 10.52 -8.82 -3.80
N ALA A 29 9.93 -9.51 -4.78
CA ALA A 29 8.49 -9.58 -4.92
C ALA A 29 7.90 -10.64 -3.97
N GLN A 30 7.49 -10.22 -2.78
CA GLN A 30 6.64 -11.05 -1.93
C GLN A 30 5.23 -11.11 -2.54
N LEU A 31 4.67 -12.32 -2.66
CA LEU A 31 3.34 -12.51 -3.23
C LEU A 31 2.29 -11.96 -2.26
N LEU A 32 1.62 -10.88 -2.67
CA LEU A 32 0.41 -10.41 -1.98
C LEU A 32 -0.78 -11.27 -2.42
N PRO A 33 -1.59 -11.78 -1.49
CA PRO A 33 -2.77 -12.55 -1.83
C PRO A 33 -3.76 -11.66 -2.61
N ARG A 34 -4.41 -12.25 -3.61
CA ARG A 34 -5.51 -11.57 -4.31
C ARG A 34 -6.65 -11.29 -3.33
N ILE A 35 -7.34 -10.17 -3.53
CA ILE A 35 -8.46 -9.75 -2.68
C ILE A 35 -9.52 -10.85 -2.57
N ASP A 36 -9.87 -11.50 -3.68
CA ASP A 36 -10.86 -12.59 -3.71
C ASP A 36 -10.44 -13.76 -2.80
N ALA A 37 -9.17 -14.17 -2.85
CA ALA A 37 -8.65 -15.25 -2.02
C ALA A 37 -8.66 -14.90 -0.53
N THR A 38 -8.36 -13.64 -0.19
CA THR A 38 -8.45 -13.14 1.19
C THR A 38 -9.90 -13.11 1.69
N LEU A 39 -10.85 -12.74 0.82
CA LEU A 39 -12.27 -12.71 1.16
C LEU A 39 -12.84 -14.13 1.34
N ASP A 40 -12.51 -15.05 0.43
CA ASP A 40 -12.90 -16.46 0.50
C ASP A 40 -12.38 -17.11 1.79
N ALA A 41 -11.15 -16.78 2.20
CA ALA A 41 -10.58 -17.27 3.47
C ALA A 41 -11.36 -16.81 4.72
N SER A 42 -12.12 -15.71 4.61
CA SER A 42 -12.98 -15.20 5.68
C SER A 42 -14.44 -15.67 5.60
N ALA A 43 -14.78 -16.45 4.57
CA ALA A 43 -16.15 -16.94 4.36
C ALA A 43 -16.61 -17.83 5.52
N GLY A 44 -17.79 -17.53 6.07
CA GLY A 44 -18.35 -18.24 7.22
C GLY A 44 -17.91 -17.71 8.59
N ALA A 45 -17.05 -16.69 8.64
CA ALA A 45 -16.76 -15.99 9.89
C ALA A 45 -18.02 -15.27 10.42
N LYS A 46 -18.36 -15.51 11.69
CA LYS A 46 -19.47 -14.82 12.35
C LYS A 46 -19.14 -13.36 12.68
N TRP A 47 -17.87 -13.06 12.87
CA TRP A 47 -17.35 -11.74 13.21
C TRP A 47 -16.03 -11.51 12.49
N ILE A 48 -15.85 -10.32 11.93
CA ILE A 48 -14.61 -9.88 11.29
C ILE A 48 -14.18 -8.60 12.01
N THR A 49 -12.90 -8.50 12.33
CA THR A 49 -12.28 -7.28 12.85
C THR A 49 -11.13 -6.88 11.93
N THR A 50 -10.94 -5.58 11.76
CA THR A 50 -9.86 -5.02 10.94
C THR A 50 -8.89 -4.29 11.84
N LEU A 51 -7.60 -4.54 11.61
CA LEU A 51 -6.51 -3.83 12.26
C LEU A 51 -5.71 -3.13 11.18
N ASP A 52 -5.57 -1.81 11.30
CA ASP A 52 -4.78 -1.00 10.39
C ASP A 52 -3.43 -0.67 11.03
N LEU A 53 -2.35 -0.84 10.27
CA LEU A 53 -1.01 -0.46 10.72
C LEU A 53 -0.77 0.99 10.29
N ALA A 54 -0.93 1.92 11.23
CA ALA A 54 -0.89 3.36 10.95
C ALA A 54 0.42 3.87 10.30
N SER A 55 1.54 3.15 10.49
CA SER A 55 2.87 3.54 9.96
C SER A 55 3.72 2.34 9.55
N GLY A 56 3.24 1.50 8.64
CA GLY A 56 4.09 0.55 7.92
C GLY A 56 4.75 1.21 6.72
N TYR A 57 6.05 1.51 6.81
CA TYR A 57 6.85 1.97 5.67
C TYR A 57 7.48 0.80 4.92
#